data_AF-A0A1E1WKS5-F1
#
_entry.id   AF-A0A1E1WKS5-F1
#
_cell.length_a   1.000
_cell.length_b   1.000
_cell.length_c   1.000
_cell.angle_alpha   90.00
_cell.angle_beta   90.00
_cell.angle_gamma   90.00
#
_symmetry.space_group_name_H-M   'P 1'
#
loop_
_entity.id
_entity.type
_entity.pdbx_description
1 polymer ?
#
loop_
_entity_poly.entity_id
_entity_poly.type
_entity_poly.pdbx_seq_one_letter_code
_entity_poly.pdbx_strand_id
1 'polypeptide(L)'
;PNNRQHCDPIVLPYWNIRDEIHVQNKIIFKNNSIIIPKSLRSEILSDLHEGHMGIEKTKNLARGLVYWPKINQEIETKINNCETCMSYRPNKTKEPLMSHEQPSLPWQKVAIDLFEYKNKKY
;
A
#
# COMPACT_ATOMS: atom_id res chain seq x y z
N PRO A 1 -26.26 -13.75 -20.74
CA PRO A 1 -27.61 -13.64 -20.12
C PRO A 1 -28.18 -12.24 -20.35
N ASN A 2 -29.48 -12.12 -20.67
CA ASN A 2 -30.10 -10.82 -20.98
C ASN A 2 -30.55 -10.06 -19.73
N ASN A 3 -30.55 -10.70 -18.56
CA ASN A 3 -31.01 -10.12 -17.30
C ASN A 3 -30.04 -10.44 -16.17
N ARG A 4 -29.72 -9.43 -15.36
CA ARG A 4 -28.85 -9.50 -14.17
C ARG A 4 -29.34 -10.55 -13.17
N GLN A 5 -30.64 -10.70 -13.01
CA GLN A 5 -31.25 -11.61 -12.03
C GLN A 5 -31.02 -13.09 -12.36
N HIS A 6 -30.71 -13.42 -13.62
CA HIS A 6 -30.46 -14.78 -14.08
C HIS A 6 -28.96 -15.12 -14.19
N CYS A 7 -28.08 -14.28 -13.67
CA CYS A 7 -26.65 -14.54 -13.63
C CYS A 7 -26.24 -15.33 -12.40
N ASP A 8 -25.29 -16.25 -12.59
CA ASP A 8 -24.63 -16.92 -11.49
C ASP A 8 -24.03 -15.88 -10.51
N PRO A 9 -24.19 -16.06 -9.18
CA PRO A 9 -23.62 -15.17 -8.18
C PRO A 9 -22.14 -14.86 -8.37
N ILE A 10 -21.36 -15.79 -8.93
CA ILE A 10 -19.93 -15.64 -9.17
C ILE A 10 -19.66 -14.58 -10.26
N VAL A 11 -20.53 -14.46 -11.26
CA VAL A 11 -20.37 -13.52 -12.37
C VAL A 11 -21.10 -12.19 -12.14
N LEU A 12 -22.02 -12.11 -11.17
CA LEU A 12 -22.73 -10.88 -10.81
C LEU A 12 -21.81 -9.65 -10.62
N PRO A 13 -20.64 -9.75 -9.94
CA PRO A 13 -19.72 -8.62 -9.78
C PRO A 13 -19.17 -8.06 -11.10
N TYR A 14 -19.23 -8.83 -12.19
CA TYR A 14 -18.76 -8.45 -13.52
C TYR A 14 -19.89 -7.92 -14.41
N TRP A 15 -21.15 -7.97 -13.97
CA TRP A 15 -22.31 -7.59 -14.79
C TRP A 15 -22.21 -6.18 -15.38
N ASN A 16 -21.73 -5.21 -14.58
CA ASN A 16 -21.64 -3.82 -14.99
C ASN A 16 -20.53 -3.56 -16.02
N ILE A 17 -19.57 -4.47 -16.15
CA ILE A 17 -18.45 -4.35 -17.09
C ILE A 17 -18.51 -5.40 -18.21
N ARG A 18 -19.63 -6.14 -18.32
CA ARG A 18 -19.76 -7.28 -19.24
C ARG A 18 -19.48 -6.93 -20.70
N ASP A 19 -19.78 -5.69 -21.10
CA ASP A 19 -19.58 -5.20 -22.46
C ASP A 19 -18.09 -4.91 -22.77
N GLU A 20 -17.24 -4.81 -21.74
CA GLU A 20 -15.78 -4.66 -21.83
C GLU A 20 -15.04 -6.02 -21.79
N ILE A 21 -15.77 -7.12 -21.55
CA ILE A 21 -15.19 -8.46 -21.36
C ILE A 21 -15.16 -9.21 -22.68
N HIS A 22 -14.00 -9.78 -23.01
CA HIS A 22 -13.84 -10.66 -24.15
C HIS A 22 -12.91 -11.84 -23.84
N VAL A 23 -12.92 -12.85 -24.71
CA VAL A 23 -12.11 -14.06 -24.57
C VAL A 23 -11.13 -14.13 -25.73
N GLN A 24 -9.85 -14.34 -25.42
CA GLN A 24 -8.79 -14.58 -26.39
C GLN A 24 -7.94 -15.75 -25.92
N ASN A 25 -7.72 -16.75 -26.78
CA ASN A 25 -6.91 -17.94 -26.44
C ASN A 25 -7.30 -18.62 -25.12
N LYS A 26 -8.62 -18.72 -24.85
CA LYS A 26 -9.19 -19.27 -23.60
C LYS A 26 -8.89 -18.46 -22.32
N ILE A 27 -8.38 -17.23 -22.47
CA ILE A 27 -8.15 -16.29 -21.38
C ILE A 27 -9.21 -15.19 -21.46
N ILE A 28 -9.73 -14.78 -20.30
CA ILE A 28 -10.74 -13.72 -20.18
C ILE A 28 -10.05 -12.39 -19.92
N PHE A 29 -10.41 -11.37 -20.69
CA PHE A 29 -9.87 -10.02 -20.59
C PHE A 29 -10.97 -9.02 -20.28
N LYS A 30 -10.61 -7.95 -19.56
CA LYS A 30 -11.36 -6.69 -19.48
C LYS A 30 -10.51 -5.64 -20.18
N ASN A 31 -10.92 -5.17 -21.35
CA ASN A 31 -10.05 -4.36 -22.22
C ASN A 31 -8.67 -5.05 -22.38
N ASN A 32 -7.57 -4.43 -21.96
CA ASN A 32 -6.23 -5.03 -22.05
C ASN A 32 -5.78 -5.80 -20.79
N SER A 33 -6.61 -5.89 -19.75
CA SER A 33 -6.23 -6.52 -18.47
C SER A 33 -6.78 -7.94 -18.36
N ILE A 34 -5.98 -8.87 -17.87
CA ILE A 34 -6.40 -10.28 -17.67
C ILE A 34 -7.33 -10.37 -16.45
N ILE A 35 -8.46 -11.04 -16.59
CA ILE A 35 -9.35 -11.33 -15.45
C ILE A 35 -8.82 -12.53 -14.67
N ILE A 36 -8.45 -12.30 -13.40
CA ILE A 36 -7.82 -13.33 -12.56
C ILE A 36 -8.87 -14.12 -11.74
N PRO A 37 -8.88 -15.46 -11.86
CA PRO A 37 -9.69 -16.34 -11.02
C PRO A 37 -9.40 -16.17 -9.53
N LYS A 38 -10.40 -16.39 -8.67
CA LYS A 38 -10.28 -16.21 -7.22
C LYS A 38 -9.12 -17.01 -6.60
N SER A 39 -8.83 -18.19 -7.12
CA SER A 39 -7.74 -19.07 -6.66
C SER A 39 -6.35 -18.46 -6.85
N LEU A 40 -6.15 -17.64 -7.88
CA LEU A 40 -4.83 -17.07 -8.23
C LEU A 40 -4.61 -15.66 -7.67
N ARG A 41 -5.64 -15.02 -7.12
CA ARG A 41 -5.54 -13.62 -6.65
C ARG A 41 -4.49 -13.42 -5.57
N SER A 42 -4.34 -14.38 -4.65
CA SER A 42 -3.36 -14.26 -3.56
C SER A 42 -1.91 -14.26 -4.07
N GLU A 43 -1.65 -15.07 -5.09
CA GLU A 43 -0.34 -15.15 -5.75
C GLU A 43 -0.06 -13.85 -6.50
N ILE A 44 -0.97 -13.43 -7.38
CA ILE A 44 -0.85 -12.18 -8.15
C ILE A 44 -0.74 -10.95 -7.23
N LEU A 45 -1.45 -10.89 -6.11
CA LEU A 45 -1.29 -9.81 -5.13
C LEU A 45 0.09 -9.79 -4.48
N SER A 46 0.73 -10.94 -4.33
CA SER A 46 2.09 -11.05 -3.81
C SER A 46 3.09 -10.58 -4.87
N ASP A 47 2.93 -11.01 -6.13
CA ASP A 47 3.78 -10.58 -7.25
C ASP A 47 3.70 -9.06 -7.48
N LEU A 48 2.48 -8.50 -7.48
CA LEU A 48 2.26 -7.06 -7.60
C LEU A 48 2.89 -6.26 -6.45
N HIS A 49 3.11 -6.89 -5.29
CA HIS A 49 3.66 -6.27 -4.10
C HIS A 49 5.15 -6.54 -3.88
N GLU A 50 5.78 -7.42 -4.66
CA GLU A 50 7.15 -7.89 -4.46
C GLU A 50 8.16 -6.74 -4.30
N GLY A 51 8.03 -5.67 -5.09
CA GLY A 51 8.90 -4.50 -5.02
C GLY A 51 8.58 -3.50 -3.89
N HIS A 52 7.63 -3.78 -3.00
CA HIS A 52 7.19 -2.91 -1.90
C HIS A 52 6.89 -1.45 -2.30
N MET A 53 6.36 -1.24 -3.51
CA MET A 53 6.30 0.07 -4.19
C MET A 53 5.26 1.05 -3.61
N GLY A 54 4.52 0.65 -2.57
CA GLY A 54 3.42 1.43 -2.01
C GLY A 54 2.12 1.32 -2.81
N ILE A 55 1.02 1.79 -2.21
CA ILE A 55 -0.36 1.53 -2.67
C ILE A 55 -0.61 2.03 -4.09
N GLU A 56 -0.34 3.30 -4.37
CA GLU A 56 -0.69 3.90 -5.66
C GLU A 56 0.15 3.33 -6.82
N LYS A 57 1.44 3.03 -6.58
CA LYS A 57 2.27 2.38 -7.60
C LYS A 57 1.80 0.97 -7.89
N THR A 58 1.46 0.17 -6.86
CA THR A 58 0.92 -1.18 -7.05
C THR A 58 -0.44 -1.16 -7.76
N LYS A 59 -1.32 -0.19 -7.45
CA LYS A 59 -2.59 0.00 -8.19
C LYS A 59 -2.34 0.34 -9.66
N ASN A 60 -1.39 1.23 -9.95
CA ASN A 60 -1.03 1.60 -11.32
C ASN A 60 -0.48 0.40 -12.11
N LEU A 61 0.37 -0.42 -11.49
CA LEU A 61 0.87 -1.66 -12.10
C LEU A 61 -0.29 -2.62 -12.41
N ALA A 62 -1.19 -2.84 -11.45
CA ALA A 62 -2.33 -3.73 -11.62
C ALA A 62 -3.25 -3.30 -12.77
N ARG A 63 -3.56 -1.99 -12.89
CA ARG A 63 -4.42 -1.44 -13.98
C ARG A 63 -3.95 -1.82 -15.38
N GLY A 64 -2.64 -1.97 -15.60
CA GLY A 64 -2.06 -2.31 -16.90
C GLY A 64 -2.03 -3.81 -17.21
N LEU A 65 -2.23 -4.68 -16.21
CA LEU A 65 -1.94 -6.12 -16.33
C LEU A 65 -3.14 -7.00 -16.00
N VAL A 66 -3.81 -6.73 -14.88
CA VAL A 66 -4.77 -7.65 -14.28
C VAL A 66 -6.00 -6.93 -13.73
N TYR A 67 -7.13 -7.64 -13.67
CA TYR A 67 -8.38 -7.10 -13.17
C TYR A 67 -9.18 -8.15 -12.40
N TRP A 68 -9.77 -7.72 -11.28
CA TRP A 68 -10.95 -8.34 -10.71
C TRP A 68 -11.73 -7.31 -9.90
N PRO A 69 -13.03 -7.54 -9.66
CA PRO A 69 -13.83 -6.68 -8.80
C PRO A 69 -13.20 -6.56 -7.42
N LYS A 70 -13.05 -5.31 -6.94
CA LYS A 70 -12.42 -4.95 -5.66
C LYS A 70 -10.89 -5.16 -5.56
N ILE A 71 -10.18 -5.36 -6.68
CA ILE A 71 -8.70 -5.45 -6.68
C ILE A 71 -8.01 -4.32 -5.91
N ASN A 72 -8.47 -3.07 -6.03
CA ASN A 72 -7.87 -1.94 -5.32
C ASN A 72 -7.95 -2.09 -3.79
N GLN A 73 -9.08 -2.60 -3.27
CA GLN A 73 -9.28 -2.83 -1.83
C GLN A 73 -8.38 -3.97 -1.34
N GLU A 74 -8.25 -5.04 -2.15
CA GLU A 74 -7.38 -6.16 -1.82
C GLU A 74 -5.89 -5.76 -1.85
N ILE A 75 -5.47 -4.90 -2.79
CA ILE A 75 -4.12 -4.30 -2.83
C ILE A 75 -3.86 -3.46 -1.57
N GLU A 76 -4.77 -2.56 -1.21
CA GLU A 76 -4.64 -1.75 0.02
C GLU A 76 -4.51 -2.63 1.26
N THR A 77 -5.34 -3.66 1.37
CA THR A 77 -5.30 -4.61 2.48
C THR A 77 -3.96 -5.36 2.54
N LYS A 78 -3.47 -5.87 1.40
CA LYS A 78 -2.18 -6.57 1.32
C LYS A 78 -1.02 -5.68 1.78
N ILE A 79 -0.99 -4.42 1.33
CA ILE A 79 0.10 -3.49 1.63
C ILE A 79 0.03 -2.97 3.07
N ASN A 80 -1.18 -2.76 3.60
CA ASN A 80 -1.39 -2.38 5.00
C ASN A 80 -0.98 -3.48 5.98
N ASN A 81 -1.08 -4.74 5.57
CA ASN A 81 -0.69 -5.91 6.37
C ASN A 81 0.74 -6.39 6.08
N CYS A 82 1.51 -5.69 5.25
CA CYS A 82 2.89 -6.06 4.97
C CYS A 82 3.83 -5.58 6.08
N GLU A 83 4.52 -6.51 6.74
CA GLU A 83 5.48 -6.24 7.81
C GLU A 83 6.62 -5.32 7.35
N THR A 84 7.22 -5.62 6.19
CA THR A 84 8.27 -4.79 5.59
C THR A 84 7.77 -3.37 5.33
N CYS A 85 6.63 -3.20 4.67
CA CYS A 85 6.09 -1.86 4.45
C CYS A 85 5.77 -1.14 5.75
N MET A 86 5.34 -1.87 6.79
CA MET A 86 5.03 -1.28 8.08
C MET A 86 6.28 -0.80 8.83
N SER A 87 7.39 -1.53 8.74
CA SER A 87 8.65 -1.14 9.40
C SER A 87 9.31 0.07 8.76
N TYR A 88 9.13 0.28 7.45
CA TYR A 88 9.66 1.46 6.72
C TYR A 88 8.66 2.61 6.57
N ARG A 89 7.44 2.49 7.13
CA ARG A 89 6.47 3.61 7.10
C ARG A 89 7.04 4.80 7.89
N PRO A 90 6.89 6.04 7.38
CA PRO A 90 7.23 7.22 8.15
C PRO A 90 6.53 7.14 9.51
N ASN A 91 7.31 7.14 10.58
CA ASN A 91 6.74 7.09 11.92
C ASN A 91 5.94 8.37 12.16
N LYS A 92 4.88 8.28 12.97
CA LYS A 92 4.03 9.43 13.30
C LYS A 92 4.86 10.59 13.86
N THR A 93 4.29 11.77 13.72
CA THR A 93 4.82 13.07 14.17
C THR A 93 5.62 12.90 15.46
N LYS A 94 6.88 13.35 15.44
CA LYS A 94 7.69 13.42 16.66
C LYS A 94 6.88 14.13 17.72
N GLU A 95 6.95 13.64 18.95
CA GLU A 95 6.33 14.33 20.08
C GLU A 95 6.80 15.80 20.09
N PRO A 96 5.90 16.74 20.41
CA PRO A 96 6.29 18.14 20.48
C PRO A 96 7.42 18.31 21.50
N LEU A 97 8.36 19.20 21.19
CA LEU A 97 9.44 19.53 22.12
C LEU A 97 8.83 20.03 23.43
N MET A 98 9.06 19.31 24.52
CA MET A 98 8.69 19.76 25.85
C MET A 98 9.73 20.76 26.35
N SER A 99 9.31 22.03 26.53
CA SER A 99 10.16 23.02 27.18
C SER A 99 10.32 22.68 28.66
N HIS A 100 11.51 22.90 29.19
CA HIS A 100 11.75 22.82 30.63
C HIS A 100 11.46 24.18 31.28
N GLU A 101 11.22 24.17 32.59
CA GLU A 101 11.09 25.40 33.37
C GLU A 101 12.40 26.20 33.33
N GLN A 102 12.27 27.50 33.12
CA GLN A 102 13.41 28.41 33.11
C GLN A 102 13.90 28.64 34.55
N PRO A 103 15.22 28.54 34.83
CA PRO A 103 15.76 28.88 36.14
C PRO A 103 15.49 30.35 36.48
N SER A 104 15.11 30.61 37.73
CA SER A 104 14.80 31.94 38.27
C SER A 104 16.01 32.68 38.84
N LEU A 105 17.10 31.97 39.10
CA LEU A 105 18.35 32.51 39.64
C LEU A 105 19.56 32.04 38.82
N PRO A 106 20.66 32.82 38.79
CA PRO A 106 21.92 32.40 38.20
C PRO A 106 22.41 31.06 38.78
N TRP A 107 23.04 30.24 37.94
CA TRP A 107 23.66 28.95 38.31
C TRP A 107 22.72 27.83 38.81
N GLN A 108 21.39 28.02 38.76
CA GLN A 108 20.43 26.96 39.16
C GLN A 108 20.39 25.75 38.22
N LYS A 109 20.74 25.94 36.95
CA LYS A 109 20.81 24.87 35.96
C LYS A 109 22.03 25.09 35.08
N VAL A 110 22.90 24.08 35.02
CA VAL A 110 24.10 24.06 34.19
C VAL A 110 24.00 22.85 33.27
N ALA A 111 24.10 23.08 31.97
CA ALA A 111 24.23 22.03 30.96
C ALA A 111 25.68 22.06 30.45
N ILE A 112 26.31 20.89 30.40
CA ILE A 112 27.67 20.71 29.88
C ILE A 112 27.54 19.70 28.74
N ASP A 113 28.18 20.00 27.62
CA ASP A 113 28.30 19.09 26.49
C ASP A 113 29.78 18.86 26.18
N LEU A 114 30.11 17.70 25.63
CA LEU A 114 31.48 17.36 25.26
C LEU A 114 31.73 17.78 23.82
N PHE A 115 32.78 18.58 23.59
CA PHE A 115 33.14 19.02 22.25
C PHE A 115 34.51 18.47 21.84
N GLU A 116 34.57 17.92 20.63
CA GLU A 116 35.82 17.45 20.03
C GLU A 116 36.01 18.05 18.63
N TYR A 117 37.22 18.56 18.38
CA TYR A 117 37.62 19.05 17.06
C TYR A 117 39.06 18.68 16.76
N LYS A 118 39.28 18.02 15.61
CA LYS A 118 40.61 17.55 15.15
C LYS A 118 41.35 16.75 16.24
N ASN A 119 40.69 15.75 16.82
CA ASN A 119 41.23 14.90 17.89
C ASN A 119 41.66 15.65 19.16
N LYS A 120 41.13 16.85 19.39
CA LYS A 120 41.32 17.62 20.61
C LYS A 120 39.98 17.84 21.30
N LYS A 121 39.90 17.42 22.56
CA LYS A 121 38.75 17.60 23.46
C LYS A 121 38.83 18.96 24.15
N TYR A 122 37.69 19.63 24.30
CA TYR A 122 37.55 20.94 24.94
C TYR A 122 36.54 20.88 26.07
#